data_AF-A0A761KU08-F1
#
_entry.id   AF-A0A761KU08-F1
#
_cell.length_a   1.000
_cell.length_b   1.000
_cell.length_c   1.000
_cell.angle_alpha   90.00
_cell.angle_beta   90.00
_cell.angle_gamma   90.00
#
_symmetry.space_group_name_H-M   'P 1'
#
loop_
_entity.id
_entity.type
_entity.pdbx_description
1 polymer ?
#
loop_
_entity_poly.entity_id
_entity_poly.type
_entity_poly.pdbx_seq_one_letter_code
_entity_poly.pdbx_strand_id
1 'polypeptide(L)'
;PWSSLLALPQSYIVPGGRFSETYYWDSYFTMLGLAESGREDLLKCMADNFAWMIENYGHIPNGNRTYYLSRSQPPVFALMVELFEEDGVRGARRYLDHLKMEYAFWMDGAESLALNQAYRHVVRMPDGSLLNRYWDDRDTPRDESWLEDVETAKHSGRPPNEVYRDLRAGAASGWDYSSRWLRDAGRLASIRTTQFIPIDLNAFLYKLESAIANISALKGERDTEALFRQKASDRRAAVNHYLWDDENGCYRDYDWRREEMALFSAASIVPLYVGMANHEQADRLANVVRSRLLTPGGIMATEYETGEQWDKPNGWAPLQWMAIQGFKRYGDDMLGDEIAHNWLKTVNHFYQEHHKLIEKYHISGGTPREGGGGEYPLQDGFGWTNGVVRRLIGLYGEP
;
A
#
# COMPACT_ATOMS: atom_id res chain seq x y z
N PRO A 1 6.45 22.04 23.01
CA PRO A 1 5.01 21.93 23.37
C PRO A 1 4.15 22.43 22.20
N TRP A 2 3.00 21.78 21.92
CA TRP A 2 2.11 22.08 20.78
C TRP A 2 2.68 21.83 19.37
N SER A 3 3.71 20.98 19.25
CA SER A 3 4.12 20.47 17.94
C SER A 3 3.05 19.53 17.41
N SER A 4 2.80 19.55 16.10
CA SER A 4 2.02 18.50 15.44
C SER A 4 2.82 17.19 15.33
N LEU A 5 4.16 17.23 15.41
CA LEU A 5 4.99 16.02 15.39
C LEU A 5 4.81 15.24 16.70
N LEU A 6 4.37 14.00 16.56
CA LEU A 6 4.22 13.04 17.65
C LEU A 6 5.58 12.46 18.00
N ALA A 7 5.95 12.51 19.27
CA ALA A 7 7.23 11.97 19.73
C ALA A 7 7.24 10.44 19.56
N LEU A 8 8.39 9.91 19.12
CA LEU A 8 8.66 8.49 19.02
C LEU A 8 9.85 8.11 19.90
N PRO A 9 9.85 6.90 20.51
CA PRO A 9 10.88 6.50 21.47
C PRO A 9 12.24 6.21 20.83
N GLN A 10 12.27 5.86 19.54
CA GLN A 10 13.48 5.49 18.81
C GLN A 10 13.70 6.36 17.58
N SER A 11 14.92 6.31 17.03
CA SER A 11 15.24 6.93 15.75
C SER A 11 14.42 6.34 14.60
N TYR A 12 14.10 7.15 13.60
CA TYR A 12 13.37 6.73 12.41
C TYR A 12 13.91 7.44 11.16
N ILE A 13 13.61 6.87 9.99
CA ILE A 13 13.88 7.48 8.69
C ILE A 13 12.59 8.13 8.17
N VAL A 14 12.76 9.28 7.52
CA VAL A 14 11.68 10.00 6.82
C VAL A 14 11.87 9.87 5.31
N PRO A 15 10.82 9.99 4.48
CA PRO A 15 10.95 9.81 3.05
C PRO A 15 11.90 10.83 2.38
N GLY A 16 11.77 12.12 2.67
CA GLY A 16 12.58 13.19 2.10
C GLY A 16 11.78 14.41 1.65
N GLY A 17 12.45 15.56 1.51
CA GLY A 17 11.81 16.82 1.10
C GLY A 17 10.82 17.35 2.14
N ARG A 18 9.57 17.61 1.73
CA ARG A 18 8.48 18.11 2.60
C ARG A 18 8.07 17.12 3.68
N PHE A 19 8.30 15.82 3.44
CA PHE A 19 7.92 14.74 4.34
C PHE A 19 8.96 14.63 5.46
N SER A 20 8.66 15.28 6.57
CA SER A 20 9.56 15.46 7.72
C SER A 20 9.18 14.60 8.94
N GLU A 21 8.29 13.64 8.69
CA GLU A 21 7.74 12.66 9.63
C GLU A 21 7.96 11.26 9.07
N THR A 22 7.89 10.24 9.93
CA THR A 22 7.84 8.86 9.46
C THR A 22 6.47 8.60 8.84
N TYR A 23 6.46 7.85 7.73
CA TYR A 23 5.25 7.37 7.07
C TYR A 23 5.19 5.85 7.19
N TYR A 24 3.99 5.31 7.37
CA TYR A 24 3.80 3.90 7.69
C TYR A 24 4.29 2.98 6.56
N TRP A 25 3.67 3.02 5.38
CA TRP A 25 4.00 2.04 4.35
C TRP A 25 5.34 2.31 3.66
N ASP A 26 5.74 3.58 3.49
CA ASP A 26 7.05 4.02 3.00
C ASP A 26 8.19 3.38 3.79
N SER A 27 7.99 3.26 5.10
CA SER A 27 8.98 2.70 6.01
C SER A 27 9.29 1.24 5.70
N TYR A 28 8.32 0.43 5.27
CA TYR A 28 8.60 -0.96 4.89
C TYR A 28 9.57 -1.02 3.71
N PHE A 29 9.31 -0.23 2.66
CA PHE A 29 10.18 -0.22 1.48
C PHE A 29 11.55 0.39 1.78
N THR A 30 11.62 1.39 2.66
CA THR A 30 12.88 1.94 3.17
C THR A 30 13.66 0.87 3.94
N MET A 31 12.98 0.09 4.78
CA MET A 31 13.57 -0.98 5.57
C MET A 31 14.21 -2.08 4.72
N LEU A 32 13.70 -2.36 3.52
CA LEU A 32 14.35 -3.31 2.59
C LEU A 32 15.81 -2.94 2.32
N GLY A 33 16.09 -1.66 2.06
CA GLY A 33 17.46 -1.20 1.81
C GLY A 33 18.30 -1.13 3.07
N LEU A 34 17.69 -0.87 4.23
CA LEU A 34 18.37 -0.94 5.52
C LEU A 34 18.82 -2.36 5.84
N ALA A 35 17.95 -3.35 5.61
CA ALA A 35 18.26 -4.75 5.81
C ALA A 35 19.42 -5.19 4.91
N GLU A 36 19.33 -4.86 3.63
CA GLU A 36 20.38 -5.09 2.64
C GLU A 36 21.71 -4.38 2.97
N SER A 37 21.65 -3.28 3.73
CA SER A 37 22.84 -2.53 4.17
C SER A 37 23.34 -2.95 5.56
N GLY A 38 22.78 -4.02 6.16
CA GLY A 38 23.17 -4.50 7.48
C GLY A 38 22.80 -3.56 8.63
N ARG A 39 21.83 -2.66 8.44
CA ARG A 39 21.36 -1.69 9.45
C ARG A 39 20.25 -2.26 10.33
N GLU A 40 20.53 -3.41 10.95
CA GLU A 40 19.62 -4.10 11.88
C GLU A 40 19.22 -3.21 13.07
N ASP A 41 20.08 -2.27 13.48
CA ASP A 41 19.81 -1.28 14.51
C ASP A 41 18.61 -0.39 14.15
N LEU A 42 18.58 0.13 12.92
CA LEU A 42 17.50 0.99 12.45
C LEU A 42 16.21 0.22 12.17
N LEU A 43 16.35 -0.99 11.61
CA LEU A 43 15.24 -1.94 11.45
C LEU A 43 14.47 -2.11 12.77
N LYS A 44 15.20 -2.41 13.84
CA LYS A 44 14.63 -2.63 15.17
C LYS A 44 14.00 -1.35 15.74
N CYS A 45 14.69 -0.21 15.62
CA CYS A 45 14.16 1.10 16.04
C CYS A 45 12.83 1.44 15.36
N MET A 46 12.73 1.22 14.04
CA MET A 46 11.53 1.55 13.28
C MET A 46 10.34 0.65 13.67
N ALA A 47 10.53 -0.67 13.82
CA ALA A 47 9.45 -1.52 14.28
C ALA A 47 9.06 -1.28 15.75
N ASP A 48 10.02 -0.99 16.63
CA ASP A 48 9.70 -0.61 18.01
C ASP A 48 8.87 0.69 18.04
N ASN A 49 9.13 1.65 17.15
CA ASN A 49 8.30 2.84 16.99
C ASN A 49 6.88 2.51 16.50
N PHE A 50 6.72 1.62 15.52
CA PHE A 50 5.40 1.20 15.04
C PHE A 50 4.61 0.45 16.10
N ALA A 51 5.25 -0.48 16.81
CA ALA A 51 4.67 -1.16 17.96
C ALA A 51 4.22 -0.16 19.04
N TRP A 52 5.05 0.84 19.36
CA TRP A 52 4.71 1.89 20.30
C TRP A 52 3.51 2.73 19.84
N MET A 53 3.41 3.06 18.55
CA MET A 53 2.24 3.78 18.01
C MET A 53 0.95 2.96 18.12
N ILE A 54 1.00 1.64 17.86
CA ILE A 54 -0.14 0.75 18.07
C ILE A 54 -0.59 0.77 19.54
N GLU A 55 0.34 0.70 20.48
CA GLU A 55 0.04 0.73 21.92
C GLU A 55 -0.57 2.06 22.38
N ASN A 56 -0.10 3.19 21.84
CA ASN A 56 -0.46 4.52 22.34
C ASN A 56 -1.63 5.16 21.57
N TYR A 57 -1.84 4.80 20.31
CA TYR A 57 -2.86 5.37 19.43
C TYR A 57 -3.88 4.34 18.91
N GLY A 58 -3.71 3.06 19.26
CA GLY A 58 -4.58 1.96 18.84
C GLY A 58 -4.35 1.49 17.40
N HIS A 59 -3.52 2.19 16.64
CA HIS A 59 -3.14 1.87 15.26
C HIS A 59 -1.85 2.63 14.89
N ILE A 60 -1.27 2.28 13.75
CA ILE A 60 -0.20 3.07 13.15
C ILE A 60 -0.85 4.19 12.33
N PRO A 61 -0.68 5.48 12.69
CA PRO A 61 -1.19 6.58 11.87
C PRO A 61 -0.44 6.66 10.54
N ASN A 62 -1.05 7.30 9.52
CA ASN A 62 -0.42 7.53 8.21
C ASN A 62 1.03 8.02 8.31
N GLY A 63 1.27 8.98 9.21
CA GLY A 63 2.60 9.32 9.71
C GLY A 63 2.54 9.87 11.14
N ASN A 64 3.69 10.13 11.78
CA ASN A 64 3.72 10.56 13.19
C ASN A 64 3.37 12.06 13.39
N ARG A 65 2.21 12.48 12.88
CA ARG A 65 1.64 13.83 13.05
C ARG A 65 0.25 13.77 13.65
N THR A 66 -0.12 14.77 14.45
CA THR A 66 -1.45 14.86 15.09
C THR A 66 -2.59 14.80 14.09
N TYR A 67 -2.44 15.42 12.92
CA TYR A 67 -3.45 15.43 11.85
C TYR A 67 -3.58 14.10 11.08
N TYR A 68 -2.68 13.14 11.34
CA TYR A 68 -2.73 11.79 10.80
C TYR A 68 -3.33 10.76 11.75
N LEU A 69 -3.60 11.10 13.03
CA LEU A 69 -4.22 10.18 14.00
C LEU A 69 -5.63 9.70 13.62
N SER A 70 -6.27 10.32 12.63
CA SER A 70 -7.60 9.92 12.16
C SER A 70 -7.58 8.79 11.14
N ARG A 71 -6.41 8.37 10.64
CA ARG A 71 -6.28 7.33 9.63
C ARG A 71 -4.95 6.58 9.70
N SER A 72 -4.96 5.36 9.20
CA SER A 72 -3.76 4.57 8.95
C SER A 72 -3.24 4.79 7.52
N GLN A 73 -2.43 3.83 7.05
CA GLN A 73 -1.91 3.64 5.70
C GLN A 73 -1.98 2.14 5.35
N PRO A 74 -1.58 1.67 4.15
CA PRO A 74 -1.54 0.24 3.83
C PRO A 74 -0.84 -0.59 4.92
N PRO A 75 -1.48 -1.65 5.48
CA PRO A 75 -0.99 -2.31 6.68
C PRO A 75 0.14 -3.29 6.41
N VAL A 76 1.37 -2.76 6.39
CA VAL A 76 2.59 -3.50 6.06
C VAL A 76 3.43 -3.89 7.28
N PHE A 77 2.96 -3.67 8.52
CA PHE A 77 3.70 -4.04 9.72
C PHE A 77 3.96 -5.55 9.81
N ALA A 78 3.02 -6.38 9.35
CA ALA A 78 3.26 -7.82 9.19
C ALA A 78 4.44 -8.13 8.25
N LEU A 79 4.59 -7.38 7.16
CA LEU A 79 5.72 -7.52 6.23
C LEU A 79 7.03 -7.03 6.85
N MET A 80 7.00 -5.95 7.64
CA MET A 80 8.16 -5.47 8.40
C MET A 80 8.65 -6.53 9.40
N VAL A 81 7.71 -7.20 10.08
CA VAL A 81 8.02 -8.25 11.04
C VAL A 81 8.62 -9.49 10.36
N GLU A 82 8.14 -9.85 9.17
CA GLU A 82 8.71 -10.96 8.40
C GLU A 82 10.11 -10.65 7.85
N LEU A 83 10.33 -9.42 7.37
CA LEU A 83 11.65 -8.96 6.91
C LEU A 83 12.73 -9.19 7.97
N PHE A 84 12.40 -9.01 9.25
CA PHE A 84 13.33 -9.30 10.34
C PHE A 84 13.74 -10.77 10.40
N GLU A 85 12.79 -11.69 10.27
CA GLU A 85 13.10 -13.11 10.36
C GLU A 85 13.89 -13.59 9.13
N GLU A 86 13.59 -13.05 7.94
CA GLU A 86 14.31 -13.36 6.69
C GLU A 86 15.78 -12.92 6.74
N ASP A 87 16.06 -11.72 7.27
CA ASP A 87 17.42 -11.17 7.38
C ASP A 87 18.10 -11.51 8.74
N GLY A 88 17.56 -12.49 9.49
CA GLY A 88 18.22 -13.06 10.68
C GLY A 88 18.05 -12.29 12.00
N VAL A 89 17.30 -11.19 11.99
CA VAL A 89 16.90 -10.42 13.17
C VAL A 89 15.76 -11.17 13.90
N ARG A 90 16.13 -12.09 14.80
CA ARG A 90 15.13 -12.82 15.60
C ARG A 90 14.30 -11.86 16.44
N GLY A 91 12.98 -11.84 16.26
CA GLY A 91 12.14 -10.90 16.99
C GLY A 91 10.64 -10.94 16.68
N ALA A 92 10.18 -11.65 15.66
CA ALA A 92 8.79 -11.62 15.23
C ALA A 92 7.80 -12.02 16.33
N ARG A 93 8.22 -12.95 17.21
CA ARG A 93 7.41 -13.38 18.37
C ARG A 93 7.05 -12.24 19.32
N ARG A 94 7.88 -11.19 19.39
CA ARG A 94 7.65 -10.03 20.27
C ARG A 94 6.50 -9.15 19.78
N TYR A 95 6.24 -9.13 18.47
CA TYR A 95 5.26 -8.25 17.85
C TYR A 95 3.88 -8.91 17.64
N LEU A 96 3.68 -10.15 18.09
CA LEU A 96 2.42 -10.86 17.89
C LEU A 96 1.22 -10.09 18.46
N ASP A 97 1.38 -9.53 19.66
CA ASP A 97 0.29 -8.80 20.32
C ASP A 97 -0.01 -7.49 19.58
N HIS A 98 1.01 -6.79 19.08
CA HIS A 98 0.86 -5.60 18.23
C HIS A 98 0.16 -5.93 16.90
N LEU A 99 0.49 -7.05 16.25
CA LEU A 99 -0.18 -7.50 15.03
C LEU A 99 -1.67 -7.80 15.29
N LYS A 100 -1.99 -8.44 16.43
CA LYS A 100 -3.39 -8.67 16.84
C LYS A 100 -4.13 -7.37 17.13
N MET A 101 -3.47 -6.38 17.74
CA MET A 101 -4.03 -5.04 17.99
C MET A 101 -4.30 -4.28 16.68
N GLU A 102 -3.35 -4.30 15.74
CA GLU A 102 -3.55 -3.70 14.42
C GLU A 102 -4.70 -4.40 13.67
N TYR A 103 -4.77 -5.73 13.72
CA TYR A 103 -5.89 -6.48 13.14
C TYR A 103 -7.24 -6.05 13.75
N ALA A 104 -7.29 -5.87 15.07
CA ALA A 104 -8.49 -5.40 15.76
C ALA A 104 -8.92 -4.00 15.30
N PHE A 105 -7.97 -3.09 15.04
CA PHE A 105 -8.26 -1.78 14.45
C PHE A 105 -8.93 -1.90 13.07
N TRP A 106 -8.38 -2.73 12.18
CA TRP A 106 -8.96 -2.92 10.83
C TRP A 106 -10.31 -3.62 10.86
N MET A 107 -10.56 -4.47 11.86
CA MET A 107 -11.80 -5.23 12.01
C MET A 107 -12.82 -4.60 12.96
N ASP A 108 -12.59 -3.36 13.41
CA ASP A 108 -13.46 -2.69 14.37
C ASP A 108 -14.91 -2.59 13.85
N GLY A 109 -15.87 -2.97 14.69
CA GLY A 109 -17.30 -3.02 14.39
C GLY A 109 -17.78 -4.22 13.56
N ALA A 110 -16.88 -5.11 13.09
CA ALA A 110 -17.21 -6.22 12.19
C ALA A 110 -18.34 -7.14 12.71
N GLU A 111 -18.37 -7.44 14.00
CA GLU A 111 -19.34 -8.37 14.61
C GLU A 111 -20.78 -7.84 14.54
N SER A 112 -20.94 -6.52 14.64
CA SER A 112 -22.25 -5.84 14.71
C SER A 112 -22.85 -5.47 13.36
N LEU A 113 -22.09 -5.61 12.27
CA LEU A 113 -22.52 -5.20 10.94
C LEU A 113 -23.62 -6.11 10.39
N ALA A 114 -24.70 -5.52 9.89
CA ALA A 114 -25.66 -6.26 9.07
C ALA A 114 -25.11 -6.48 7.65
N LEU A 115 -25.77 -7.35 6.87
CA LEU A 115 -25.42 -7.56 5.46
C LEU A 115 -25.51 -6.25 4.66
N ASN A 116 -24.60 -6.08 3.71
CA ASN A 116 -24.50 -4.92 2.84
C ASN A 116 -24.39 -3.58 3.59
N GLN A 117 -23.69 -3.61 4.72
CA GLN A 117 -23.37 -2.43 5.52
C GLN A 117 -21.86 -2.30 5.71
N ALA A 118 -21.44 -1.08 6.00
CA ALA A 118 -20.07 -0.76 6.31
C ALA A 118 -20.00 0.09 7.58
N TYR A 119 -18.98 -0.18 8.39
CA TYR A 119 -18.62 0.63 9.55
C TYR A 119 -17.11 0.78 9.56
N ARG A 120 -16.64 2.03 9.55
CA ARG A 120 -15.23 2.37 9.38
C ARG A 120 -14.60 1.58 8.21
N HIS A 121 -13.61 0.76 8.53
CA HIS A 121 -12.82 -0.03 7.60
C HIS A 121 -13.48 -1.32 7.15
N VAL A 122 -14.56 -1.77 7.78
CA VAL A 122 -15.16 -3.09 7.50
C VAL A 122 -16.40 -2.92 6.64
N VAL A 123 -16.53 -3.79 5.63
CA VAL A 123 -17.73 -3.96 4.81
C VAL A 123 -18.18 -5.41 4.91
N ARG A 124 -19.45 -5.63 5.28
CA ARG A 124 -20.06 -6.97 5.24
C ARG A 124 -20.78 -7.12 3.91
N MET A 125 -20.27 -8.03 3.08
CA MET A 125 -20.77 -8.29 1.74
C MET A 125 -22.12 -9.03 1.77
N PRO A 126 -22.87 -9.10 0.65
CA PRO A 126 -24.17 -9.77 0.59
C PRO A 126 -24.15 -11.25 0.99
N ASP A 127 -23.05 -11.96 0.73
CA ASP A 127 -22.85 -13.37 1.12
C ASP A 127 -22.43 -13.55 2.60
N GLY A 128 -22.28 -12.46 3.35
CA GLY A 128 -21.85 -12.44 4.73
C GLY A 128 -20.33 -12.40 4.92
N SER A 129 -19.55 -12.48 3.86
CA SER A 129 -18.10 -12.30 3.93
C SER A 129 -17.73 -10.89 4.39
N LEU A 130 -16.57 -10.78 5.03
CA LEU A 130 -16.04 -9.50 5.52
C LEU A 130 -14.83 -9.12 4.68
N LEU A 131 -14.91 -7.95 4.06
CA LEU A 131 -13.79 -7.31 3.38
C LEU A 131 -13.57 -5.92 3.96
N ASN A 132 -12.45 -5.31 3.62
CA ASN A 132 -12.07 -4.01 4.16
C ASN A 132 -11.97 -2.94 3.08
N ARG A 133 -12.14 -1.69 3.51
CA ARG A 133 -11.95 -0.47 2.74
C ARG A 133 -11.07 0.53 3.49
N TYR A 134 -10.45 1.44 2.76
CA TYR A 134 -9.80 2.59 3.37
C TYR A 134 -10.85 3.56 3.93
N TRP A 135 -10.54 4.14 5.09
CA TRP A 135 -11.41 5.03 5.84
C TRP A 135 -10.54 5.96 6.68
N ASP A 136 -11.02 7.17 6.91
CA ASP A 136 -10.47 8.13 7.89
C ASP A 136 -11.62 8.49 8.82
N ASP A 137 -11.39 8.65 10.12
CA ASP A 137 -12.41 8.95 11.12
C ASP A 137 -12.92 10.39 11.11
N ARG A 138 -12.27 11.31 10.39
CA ARG A 138 -12.71 12.68 10.15
C ARG A 138 -13.31 12.86 8.75
N ASP A 139 -14.28 13.75 8.65
CA ASP A 139 -14.91 14.24 7.41
C ASP A 139 -14.77 15.75 7.24
N THR A 140 -13.64 16.30 7.68
CA THR A 140 -13.26 17.71 7.50
C THR A 140 -12.12 17.81 6.49
N PRO A 141 -11.79 18.97 5.91
CA PRO A 141 -10.59 19.10 5.07
C PRO A 141 -9.33 18.63 5.80
N ARG A 142 -8.37 18.06 5.06
CA ARG A 142 -7.02 17.69 5.54
C ARG A 142 -6.29 18.93 6.03
N ASP A 143 -5.60 18.82 7.16
CA ASP A 143 -4.89 19.94 7.76
C ASP A 143 -3.69 20.34 6.88
N GLU A 144 -3.06 19.35 6.25
CA GLU A 144 -1.89 19.45 5.38
C GLU A 144 -2.20 19.85 3.92
N SER A 145 -3.47 19.83 3.51
CA SER A 145 -3.97 20.12 2.15
C SER A 145 -5.34 20.83 2.21
N TRP A 146 -5.48 21.79 3.13
CA TRP A 146 -6.78 22.37 3.50
C TRP A 146 -7.47 23.07 2.33
N LEU A 147 -6.74 23.90 1.59
CA LEU A 147 -7.30 24.71 0.51
C LEU A 147 -7.74 23.82 -0.66
N GLU A 148 -6.90 22.85 -1.00
CA GLU A 148 -7.09 21.86 -2.06
C GLU A 148 -8.35 21.03 -1.82
N ASP A 149 -8.54 20.54 -0.58
CA ASP A 149 -9.72 19.79 -0.18
C ASP A 149 -10.99 20.64 -0.27
N VAL A 150 -10.95 21.86 0.30
CA VAL A 150 -12.09 22.79 0.28
C VAL A 150 -12.51 23.09 -1.16
N GLU A 151 -11.54 23.33 -2.06
CA GLU A 151 -11.82 23.64 -3.45
C GLU A 151 -12.34 22.43 -4.23
N THR A 152 -11.80 21.24 -3.97
CA THR A 152 -12.28 19.98 -4.57
C THR A 152 -13.74 19.71 -4.17
N ALA A 153 -14.08 19.88 -2.89
CA ALA A 153 -15.44 19.68 -2.41
C ALA A 153 -16.44 20.65 -3.04
N LYS A 154 -16.08 21.94 -3.20
CA LYS A 154 -16.93 22.93 -3.89
C LYS A 154 -17.27 22.51 -5.31
N HIS A 155 -16.30 21.95 -6.04
CA HIS A 155 -16.49 21.54 -7.42
C HIS A 155 -17.28 20.24 -7.57
N SER A 156 -17.45 19.44 -6.51
CA SER A 156 -18.03 18.09 -6.58
C SER A 156 -19.55 18.03 -6.82
N GLY A 157 -20.29 19.01 -6.28
CA GLY A 157 -21.76 18.96 -6.17
C GLY A 157 -22.31 17.94 -5.14
N ARG A 158 -21.44 17.28 -4.36
CA ARG A 158 -21.79 16.34 -3.28
C ARG A 158 -21.75 17.04 -1.91
N PRO A 159 -22.35 16.45 -0.85
CA PRO A 159 -22.13 16.92 0.52
C PRO A 159 -20.62 17.02 0.82
N PRO A 160 -20.10 18.19 1.25
CA PRO A 160 -18.65 18.39 1.39
C PRO A 160 -17.98 17.38 2.32
N ASN A 161 -18.65 17.01 3.43
CA ASN A 161 -18.16 16.03 4.39
C ASN A 161 -17.93 14.65 3.77
N GLU A 162 -18.77 14.20 2.84
CA GLU A 162 -18.53 12.94 2.12
C GLU A 162 -17.29 13.03 1.23
N VAL A 163 -17.10 14.17 0.54
CA VAL A 163 -15.92 14.38 -0.32
C VAL A 163 -14.65 14.43 0.51
N TYR A 164 -14.67 15.15 1.64
CA TYR A 164 -13.54 15.19 2.58
C TYR A 164 -13.19 13.80 3.12
N ARG A 165 -14.20 12.99 3.45
CA ARG A 165 -14.00 11.59 3.87
C ARG A 165 -13.32 10.77 2.77
N ASP A 166 -13.78 10.89 1.53
CA ASP A 166 -13.21 10.16 0.39
C ASP A 166 -11.78 10.63 0.05
N LEU A 167 -11.49 11.93 0.15
CA LEU A 167 -10.14 12.51 0.00
C LEU A 167 -9.18 12.01 1.08
N ARG A 168 -9.62 11.99 2.33
CA ARG A 168 -8.84 11.45 3.45
C ARG A 168 -8.63 9.95 3.35
N ALA A 169 -9.64 9.20 2.94
CA ALA A 169 -9.53 7.77 2.67
C ALA A 169 -8.58 7.49 1.49
N GLY A 170 -8.51 8.36 0.48
CA GLY A 170 -7.50 8.30 -0.59
C GLY A 170 -6.08 8.48 -0.05
N ALA A 171 -5.88 9.41 0.88
CA ALA A 171 -4.60 9.53 1.59
C ALA A 171 -4.31 8.31 2.50
N ALA A 172 -5.34 7.72 3.12
CA ALA A 172 -5.20 6.49 3.90
C ALA A 172 -4.83 5.27 3.03
N SER A 173 -5.12 5.30 1.73
CA SER A 173 -4.74 4.23 0.82
C SER A 173 -3.27 4.31 0.38
N GLY A 174 -2.59 5.43 0.65
CA GLY A 174 -1.29 5.75 0.07
C GLY A 174 -1.34 6.08 -1.43
N TRP A 175 -2.53 6.19 -2.03
CA TRP A 175 -2.73 6.48 -3.46
C TRP A 175 -3.52 7.79 -3.63
N ASP A 176 -3.03 8.88 -3.05
CA ASP A 176 -3.59 10.23 -3.12
C ASP A 176 -2.92 11.07 -4.23
N TYR A 177 -3.49 11.25 -5.42
CA TYR A 177 -4.72 10.64 -5.90
C TYR A 177 -4.49 9.83 -7.18
N SER A 178 -5.51 9.07 -7.56
CA SER A 178 -5.52 8.14 -8.70
C SER A 178 -6.92 7.99 -9.25
N SER A 179 -7.03 7.77 -10.55
CA SER A 179 -8.23 7.35 -11.28
C SER A 179 -8.91 6.14 -10.64
N ARG A 180 -8.12 5.29 -9.95
CA ARG A 180 -8.56 4.14 -9.17
C ARG A 180 -9.73 4.45 -8.23
N TRP A 181 -9.78 5.67 -7.68
CA TRP A 181 -10.82 6.09 -6.73
C TRP A 181 -11.90 6.99 -7.35
N LEU A 182 -11.78 7.32 -8.64
CA LEU A 182 -12.57 8.36 -9.29
C LEU A 182 -13.68 7.73 -10.12
N ARG A 183 -14.89 8.26 -9.99
CA ARG A 183 -15.99 7.92 -10.91
C ARG A 183 -15.73 8.46 -12.32
N ASP A 184 -15.09 9.62 -12.41
CA ASP A 184 -14.64 10.26 -13.63
C ASP A 184 -13.13 10.45 -13.52
N ALA A 185 -12.38 9.64 -14.27
CA ALA A 185 -10.92 9.50 -14.15
C ALA A 185 -10.18 10.85 -14.26
N GLY A 186 -10.68 11.80 -15.06
CA GLY A 186 -10.04 13.12 -15.22
C GLY A 186 -10.46 14.16 -14.18
N ARG A 187 -11.20 13.78 -13.13
CA ARG A 187 -11.84 14.72 -12.22
C ARG A 187 -11.79 14.25 -10.77
N LEU A 188 -10.85 14.78 -10.00
CA LEU A 188 -10.67 14.50 -8.57
C LEU A 188 -11.95 14.72 -7.75
N ALA A 189 -12.75 15.73 -8.08
CA ALA A 189 -14.02 16.02 -7.39
C ALA A 189 -15.07 14.88 -7.52
N SER A 190 -14.78 13.85 -8.32
CA SER A 190 -15.58 12.62 -8.45
C SER A 190 -15.12 11.47 -7.54
N ILE A 191 -14.11 11.69 -6.68
CA ILE A 191 -13.50 10.71 -5.78
C ILE A 191 -14.52 10.05 -4.85
N ARG A 192 -14.44 8.72 -4.70
CA ARG A 192 -15.38 7.88 -3.94
C ARG A 192 -14.68 6.73 -3.22
N THR A 193 -13.49 6.97 -2.68
CA THR A 193 -12.61 5.95 -2.11
C THR A 193 -13.33 4.99 -1.13
N THR A 194 -14.23 5.50 -0.29
CA THR A 194 -14.95 4.68 0.70
C THR A 194 -16.02 3.75 0.10
N GLN A 195 -16.31 3.89 -1.20
CA GLN A 195 -17.23 3.02 -1.95
C GLN A 195 -16.50 1.84 -2.61
N PHE A 196 -15.18 1.83 -2.61
CA PHE A 196 -14.38 0.75 -3.18
C PHE A 196 -13.91 -0.22 -2.08
N ILE A 197 -13.90 -1.50 -2.42
CA ILE A 197 -13.22 -2.58 -1.70
C ILE A 197 -11.86 -2.80 -2.37
N PRO A 198 -10.76 -2.32 -1.78
CA PRO A 198 -9.46 -2.32 -2.43
C PRO A 198 -8.82 -3.71 -2.43
N ILE A 199 -8.30 -4.16 -3.57
CA ILE A 199 -7.59 -5.45 -3.67
C ILE A 199 -6.32 -5.46 -2.81
N ASP A 200 -5.55 -4.38 -2.84
CA ASP A 200 -4.30 -4.26 -2.09
C ASP A 200 -4.51 -4.33 -0.58
N LEU A 201 -5.48 -3.58 -0.03
CA LEU A 201 -5.80 -3.61 1.40
C LEU A 201 -6.18 -5.03 1.85
N ASN A 202 -7.06 -5.70 1.10
CA ASN A 202 -7.50 -7.04 1.47
C ASN A 202 -6.37 -8.08 1.29
N ALA A 203 -5.45 -7.88 0.35
CA ALA A 203 -4.24 -8.67 0.26
C ALA A 203 -3.29 -8.45 1.47
N PHE A 204 -3.09 -7.20 1.91
CA PHE A 204 -2.30 -6.92 3.10
C PHE A 204 -2.94 -7.47 4.38
N LEU A 205 -4.27 -7.46 4.50
CA LEU A 205 -4.94 -8.04 5.66
C LEU A 205 -4.89 -9.58 5.68
N TYR A 206 -4.92 -10.24 4.52
CA TYR A 206 -4.61 -11.67 4.43
C TYR A 206 -3.19 -11.96 4.90
N LYS A 207 -2.25 -11.09 4.54
CA LYS A 207 -0.86 -11.20 4.99
C LYS A 207 -0.75 -11.06 6.50
N LEU A 208 -1.44 -10.09 7.08
CA LEU A 208 -1.53 -9.90 8.53
C LEU A 208 -2.15 -11.12 9.22
N GLU A 209 -3.28 -11.64 8.72
CA GLU A 209 -3.93 -12.85 9.25
C GLU A 209 -2.99 -14.06 9.18
N SER A 210 -2.28 -14.24 8.07
CA SER A 210 -1.30 -15.32 7.89
C SER A 210 -0.09 -15.17 8.83
N ALA A 211 0.42 -13.95 9.02
CA ALA A 211 1.53 -13.69 9.92
C ALA A 211 1.16 -13.98 11.37
N ILE A 212 -0.03 -13.55 11.82
CA ILE A 212 -0.54 -13.87 13.16
C ILE A 212 -0.64 -15.39 13.34
N ALA A 213 -1.23 -16.10 12.38
CA ALA A 213 -1.33 -17.55 12.44
C ALA A 213 0.04 -18.24 12.55
N ASN A 214 1.00 -17.84 11.72
CA ASN A 214 2.34 -18.42 11.69
C ASN A 214 3.12 -18.14 12.99
N ILE A 215 3.09 -16.91 13.50
CA ILE A 215 3.80 -16.54 14.74
C ILE A 215 3.13 -17.21 15.95
N SER A 216 1.79 -17.31 15.99
CA SER A 216 1.08 -18.08 17.02
C SER A 216 1.48 -19.55 17.01
N ALA A 217 1.63 -20.17 15.83
CA ALA A 217 2.13 -21.54 15.69
C ALA A 217 3.55 -21.69 16.31
N LEU A 218 4.45 -20.74 16.03
CA LEU A 218 5.81 -20.70 16.58
C LEU A 218 5.84 -20.53 18.12
N LYS A 219 4.82 -19.91 18.71
CA LYS A 219 4.65 -19.77 20.17
C LYS A 219 3.85 -20.92 20.81
N GLY A 220 3.30 -21.84 20.01
CA GLY A 220 2.44 -22.94 20.49
C GLY A 220 1.00 -22.54 20.80
N GLU A 221 0.54 -21.35 20.36
CA GLU A 221 -0.83 -20.85 20.53
C GLU A 221 -1.79 -21.45 19.48
N ARG A 222 -2.11 -22.75 19.62
CA ARG A 222 -2.85 -23.53 18.60
C ARG A 222 -4.24 -23.00 18.24
N ASP A 223 -5.01 -22.53 19.22
CA ASP A 223 -6.36 -22.00 18.95
C ASP A 223 -6.31 -20.70 18.14
N THR A 224 -5.35 -19.82 18.45
CA THR A 224 -5.13 -18.59 17.69
C THR A 224 -4.61 -18.90 16.29
N GLU A 225 -3.68 -19.85 16.15
CA GLU A 225 -3.23 -20.34 14.85
C GLU A 225 -4.43 -20.78 14.00
N ALA A 226 -5.26 -21.70 14.50
CA ALA A 226 -6.39 -22.24 13.76
C ALA A 226 -7.40 -21.14 13.36
N LEU A 227 -7.74 -20.25 14.28
CA LEU A 227 -8.65 -19.13 14.03
C LEU A 227 -8.14 -18.22 12.90
N PHE A 228 -6.88 -17.81 12.95
CA PHE A 228 -6.33 -16.89 11.96
C PHE A 228 -6.04 -17.57 10.61
N ARG A 229 -5.75 -18.88 10.58
CA ARG A 229 -5.73 -19.63 9.31
C ARG A 229 -7.10 -19.67 8.66
N GLN A 230 -8.17 -19.85 9.44
CA GLN A 230 -9.53 -19.80 8.90
C GLN A 230 -9.86 -18.41 8.35
N LYS A 231 -9.57 -17.34 9.11
CA LYS A 231 -9.77 -15.95 8.67
C LYS A 231 -9.05 -15.65 7.35
N ALA A 232 -7.78 -16.03 7.23
CA ALA A 232 -7.02 -15.87 5.99
C ALA A 232 -7.64 -16.67 4.83
N SER A 233 -8.12 -17.88 5.08
CA SER A 233 -8.82 -18.69 4.07
C SER A 233 -10.13 -18.05 3.61
N ASP A 234 -10.94 -17.55 4.55
CA ASP A 234 -12.22 -16.89 4.27
C ASP A 234 -12.00 -15.61 3.47
N ARG A 235 -11.00 -14.80 3.84
CA ARG A 235 -10.64 -13.59 3.10
C ARG A 235 -10.19 -13.90 1.68
N ARG A 236 -9.33 -14.90 1.49
CA ARG A 236 -8.91 -15.32 0.15
C ARG A 236 -10.10 -15.76 -0.70
N ALA A 237 -11.05 -16.50 -0.12
CA ALA A 237 -12.27 -16.90 -0.82
C ALA A 237 -13.11 -15.68 -1.23
N ALA A 238 -13.32 -14.72 -0.32
CA ALA A 238 -14.05 -13.48 -0.60
C ALA A 238 -13.35 -12.60 -1.65
N VAL A 239 -12.02 -12.47 -1.59
CA VAL A 239 -11.22 -11.76 -2.60
C VAL A 239 -11.38 -12.42 -3.99
N ASN A 240 -11.30 -13.74 -4.07
CA ASN A 240 -11.51 -14.45 -5.33
C ASN A 240 -12.95 -14.34 -5.84
N HIS A 241 -13.94 -14.16 -4.96
CA HIS A 241 -15.32 -13.98 -5.37
C HIS A 241 -15.61 -12.56 -5.89
N TYR A 242 -15.16 -11.53 -5.16
CA TYR A 242 -15.55 -10.14 -5.43
C TYR A 242 -14.52 -9.34 -6.23
N LEU A 243 -13.24 -9.69 -6.16
CA LEU A 243 -12.14 -8.85 -6.66
C LEU A 243 -11.34 -9.51 -7.79
N TRP A 244 -11.57 -10.79 -8.09
CA TRP A 244 -11.01 -11.45 -9.27
C TRP A 244 -11.93 -11.27 -10.47
N ASP A 245 -11.40 -10.64 -11.52
CA ASP A 245 -12.07 -10.54 -12.80
C ASP A 245 -11.66 -11.73 -13.67
N ASP A 246 -12.53 -12.73 -13.70
CA ASP A 246 -12.30 -13.94 -14.48
C ASP A 246 -12.45 -13.72 -15.99
N GLU A 247 -13.03 -12.63 -16.46
CA GLU A 247 -13.08 -12.35 -17.90
C GLU A 247 -11.73 -11.78 -18.38
N ASN A 248 -11.20 -10.79 -17.66
CA ASN A 248 -9.96 -10.10 -18.05
C ASN A 248 -8.70 -10.71 -17.43
N GLY A 249 -8.83 -11.67 -16.51
CA GLY A 249 -7.70 -12.39 -15.91
C GLY A 249 -6.82 -11.52 -15.01
N CYS A 250 -7.44 -10.60 -14.27
CA CYS A 250 -6.74 -9.74 -13.32
C CYS A 250 -7.57 -9.51 -12.06
N TYR A 251 -6.93 -8.98 -11.02
CA TYR A 251 -7.66 -8.48 -9.87
C TYR A 251 -8.01 -7.00 -10.07
N ARG A 252 -9.18 -6.59 -9.58
CA ARG A 252 -9.65 -5.20 -9.59
C ARG A 252 -10.32 -4.89 -8.26
N ASP A 253 -10.34 -3.61 -7.88
CA ASP A 253 -11.18 -3.18 -6.77
C ASP A 253 -12.65 -3.35 -7.14
N TYR A 254 -13.53 -3.37 -6.14
CA TYR A 254 -14.97 -3.54 -6.35
C TYR A 254 -15.75 -2.36 -5.75
N ASP A 255 -16.57 -1.69 -6.56
CA ASP A 255 -17.54 -0.72 -6.07
C ASP A 255 -18.72 -1.47 -5.45
N TRP A 256 -18.71 -1.63 -4.14
CA TRP A 256 -19.73 -2.41 -3.42
C TRP A 256 -21.09 -1.70 -3.35
N ARG A 257 -21.17 -0.42 -3.72
CA ARG A 257 -22.43 0.33 -3.78
C ARG A 257 -23.11 0.18 -5.13
N ARG A 258 -22.34 0.06 -6.21
CA ARG A 258 -22.83 -0.10 -7.58
C ARG A 258 -22.79 -1.54 -8.07
N GLU A 259 -22.10 -2.40 -7.34
CA GLU A 259 -21.88 -3.80 -7.68
C GLU A 259 -21.09 -3.97 -9.00
N GLU A 260 -20.12 -3.08 -9.22
CA GLU A 260 -19.32 -2.98 -10.45
C GLU A 260 -17.82 -3.11 -10.13
N MET A 261 -17.06 -3.74 -11.02
CA MET A 261 -15.59 -3.78 -10.93
C MET A 261 -15.00 -2.40 -11.27
N ALA A 262 -13.98 -1.99 -10.53
CA ALA A 262 -13.28 -0.74 -10.74
C ALA A 262 -12.29 -0.79 -11.93
N LEU A 263 -11.59 0.32 -12.16
CA LEU A 263 -10.53 0.40 -13.15
C LEU A 263 -9.35 -0.52 -12.79
N PHE A 264 -8.67 -1.04 -13.81
CA PHE A 264 -7.47 -1.85 -13.61
C PHE A 264 -6.28 -0.98 -13.17
N SER A 265 -5.52 -1.45 -12.19
CA SER A 265 -4.33 -0.75 -11.68
C SER A 265 -3.25 -1.74 -11.25
N ALA A 266 -2.05 -1.23 -10.99
CA ALA A 266 -0.97 -2.02 -10.44
C ALA A 266 -1.31 -2.61 -9.06
N ALA A 267 -2.35 -2.17 -8.34
CA ALA A 267 -2.77 -2.83 -7.10
C ALA A 267 -3.12 -4.33 -7.30
N SER A 268 -3.45 -4.73 -8.53
CA SER A 268 -3.70 -6.13 -8.90
C SER A 268 -2.53 -7.08 -8.63
N ILE A 269 -1.30 -6.57 -8.47
CA ILE A 269 -0.10 -7.39 -8.21
C ILE A 269 0.05 -7.77 -6.73
N VAL A 270 -0.63 -7.06 -5.81
CA VAL A 270 -0.43 -7.26 -4.36
C VAL A 270 -0.86 -8.67 -3.89
N PRO A 271 -1.93 -9.30 -4.41
CA PRO A 271 -2.25 -10.71 -4.12
C PRO A 271 -1.13 -11.70 -4.46
N LEU A 272 -0.36 -11.47 -5.55
CA LEU A 272 0.81 -12.29 -5.86
C LEU A 272 1.92 -12.00 -4.84
N TYR A 273 2.21 -10.73 -4.59
CA TYR A 273 3.27 -10.33 -3.67
C TYR A 273 3.13 -10.99 -2.28
N VAL A 274 1.92 -11.02 -1.72
CA VAL A 274 1.64 -11.61 -0.41
C VAL A 274 1.40 -13.12 -0.43
N GLY A 275 1.42 -13.77 -1.60
CA GLY A 275 1.20 -15.22 -1.74
C GLY A 275 -0.26 -15.65 -1.54
N MET A 276 -1.22 -14.82 -1.92
CA MET A 276 -2.65 -15.12 -1.83
C MET A 276 -3.19 -15.87 -3.06
N ALA A 277 -2.72 -15.50 -4.25
CA ALA A 277 -3.22 -16.03 -5.53
C ALA A 277 -2.81 -17.50 -5.75
N ASN A 278 -3.40 -18.13 -6.76
CA ASN A 278 -2.90 -19.40 -7.32
C ASN A 278 -2.05 -19.15 -8.58
N HIS A 279 -1.39 -20.21 -9.10
CA HIS A 279 -0.50 -20.09 -10.27
C HIS A 279 -1.25 -19.68 -11.55
N GLU A 280 -2.46 -20.19 -11.79
CA GLU A 280 -3.26 -19.81 -12.96
C GLU A 280 -3.60 -18.31 -12.97
N GLN A 281 -4.02 -17.78 -11.81
CA GLN A 281 -4.27 -16.35 -11.65
C GLN A 281 -3.00 -15.52 -11.87
N ALA A 282 -1.85 -16.00 -11.40
CA ALA A 282 -0.57 -15.35 -11.61
C ALA A 282 -0.16 -15.29 -13.09
N ASP A 283 -0.29 -16.41 -13.81
CA ASP A 283 0.02 -16.50 -15.25
C ASP A 283 -0.88 -15.56 -16.08
N ARG A 284 -2.18 -15.53 -15.77
CA ARG A 284 -3.14 -14.64 -16.44
C ARG A 284 -2.82 -13.18 -16.16
N LEU A 285 -2.55 -12.84 -14.90
CA LEU A 285 -2.18 -11.47 -14.53
C LEU A 285 -0.86 -11.03 -15.19
N ALA A 286 0.11 -11.93 -15.33
CA ALA A 286 1.38 -11.63 -15.99
C ALA A 286 1.16 -11.14 -17.43
N ASN A 287 0.24 -11.74 -18.17
CA ASN A 287 -0.13 -11.30 -19.52
C ASN A 287 -0.79 -9.91 -19.53
N VAL A 288 -1.66 -9.64 -18.56
CA VAL A 288 -2.32 -8.33 -18.43
C VAL A 288 -1.30 -7.24 -18.07
N VAL A 289 -0.38 -7.51 -17.15
CA VAL A 289 0.67 -6.54 -16.74
C VAL A 289 1.62 -6.26 -17.91
N ARG A 290 2.10 -7.29 -18.62
CA ARG A 290 2.94 -7.13 -19.82
C ARG A 290 2.29 -6.25 -20.88
N SER A 291 0.98 -6.41 -21.09
CA SER A 291 0.27 -5.70 -22.16
C SER A 291 -0.17 -4.29 -21.79
N ARG A 292 -0.44 -4.00 -20.51
CA ARG A 292 -1.10 -2.74 -20.11
C ARG A 292 -0.27 -1.83 -19.22
N LEU A 293 0.65 -2.38 -18.41
CA LEU A 293 1.39 -1.59 -17.41
C LEU A 293 2.91 -1.60 -17.62
N LEU A 294 3.46 -2.66 -18.21
CA LEU A 294 4.90 -2.77 -18.43
C LEU A 294 5.37 -1.77 -19.50
N THR A 295 6.46 -1.09 -19.18
CA THR A 295 7.15 -0.12 -20.02
C THR A 295 8.65 -0.41 -20.00
N PRO A 296 9.45 0.20 -20.90
CA PRO A 296 10.91 0.14 -20.81
C PRO A 296 11.49 0.69 -19.50
N GLY A 297 10.69 1.38 -18.67
CA GLY A 297 11.11 1.93 -17.38
C GLY A 297 10.57 1.19 -16.14
N GLY A 298 9.83 0.09 -16.30
CA GLY A 298 9.17 -0.64 -15.22
C GLY A 298 7.66 -0.69 -15.43
N ILE A 299 6.87 -0.88 -14.37
CA ILE A 299 5.41 -0.88 -14.43
C ILE A 299 4.79 0.45 -13.98
N MET A 300 3.83 0.95 -14.76
CA MET A 300 3.05 2.15 -14.42
C MET A 300 2.04 1.86 -13.29
N ALA A 301 1.64 2.89 -12.54
CA ALA A 301 0.61 2.77 -11.51
C ALA A 301 -0.76 2.38 -12.09
N THR A 302 -1.15 3.00 -13.20
CA THR A 302 -2.35 2.68 -13.98
C THR A 302 -2.07 2.88 -15.48
N GLU A 303 -3.04 2.57 -16.34
CA GLU A 303 -2.98 2.87 -17.78
C GLU A 303 -3.65 4.21 -18.16
N TYR A 304 -4.23 4.92 -17.18
CA TYR A 304 -5.07 6.11 -17.39
C TYR A 304 -4.27 7.39 -17.15
N GLU A 305 -4.33 8.33 -18.10
CA GLU A 305 -3.66 9.62 -17.99
C GLU A 305 -4.64 10.68 -17.48
N THR A 306 -4.49 11.09 -16.23
CA THR A 306 -5.48 11.91 -15.50
C THR A 306 -4.92 13.23 -14.97
N GLY A 307 -3.60 13.35 -14.90
CA GLY A 307 -2.91 14.43 -14.19
C GLY A 307 -2.72 14.18 -12.69
N GLU A 308 -3.28 13.08 -12.15
CA GLU A 308 -3.03 12.65 -10.79
C GLU A 308 -1.71 11.86 -10.68
N GLN A 309 -1.11 11.84 -9.49
CA GLN A 309 0.25 11.29 -9.34
C GLN A 309 0.31 9.76 -9.31
N TRP A 310 -0.73 9.08 -8.85
CA TRP A 310 -0.81 7.61 -8.81
C TRP A 310 -1.48 7.04 -10.06
N ASP A 311 -1.12 7.58 -11.22
CA ASP A 311 -1.65 7.21 -12.53
C ASP A 311 -0.56 7.20 -13.60
N LYS A 312 -0.92 6.77 -14.83
CA LYS A 312 -0.05 6.98 -15.98
C LYS A 312 0.24 8.49 -16.09
N PRO A 313 1.51 8.89 -16.28
CA PRO A 313 2.64 8.07 -16.71
C PRO A 313 3.66 7.65 -15.64
N ASN A 314 3.29 7.72 -14.36
CA ASN A 314 4.23 7.55 -13.25
C ASN A 314 4.46 6.08 -12.86
N GLY A 315 5.71 5.77 -12.51
CA GLY A 315 6.16 4.56 -11.84
C GLY A 315 6.63 4.85 -10.43
N TRP A 316 6.26 3.97 -9.50
CA TRP A 316 6.54 4.11 -8.07
C TRP A 316 7.30 2.91 -7.55
N ALA A 317 8.38 3.13 -6.79
CA ALA A 317 9.27 2.08 -6.30
C ALA A 317 8.54 0.94 -5.54
N PRO A 318 7.55 1.22 -4.66
CA PRO A 318 6.75 0.19 -4.00
C PRO A 318 6.10 -0.80 -4.97
N LEU A 319 5.50 -0.30 -6.06
CA LEU A 319 4.80 -1.11 -7.04
C LEU A 319 5.77 -1.99 -7.83
N GLN A 320 6.95 -1.46 -8.14
CA GLN A 320 8.00 -2.24 -8.82
C GLN A 320 8.43 -3.41 -7.95
N TRP A 321 8.78 -3.14 -6.69
CA TRP A 321 9.23 -4.16 -5.75
C TRP A 321 8.21 -5.28 -5.59
N MET A 322 6.95 -4.91 -5.34
CA MET A 322 5.89 -5.88 -5.13
C MET A 322 5.62 -6.71 -6.41
N ALA A 323 5.76 -6.13 -7.60
CA ALA A 323 5.55 -6.85 -8.86
C ALA A 323 6.70 -7.83 -9.12
N ILE A 324 7.94 -7.39 -8.92
CA ILE A 324 9.15 -8.22 -9.06
C ILE A 324 9.03 -9.44 -8.13
N GLN A 325 8.83 -9.22 -6.84
CA GLN A 325 8.72 -10.31 -5.87
C GLN A 325 7.46 -11.16 -6.08
N GLY A 326 6.35 -10.53 -6.48
CA GLY A 326 5.10 -11.21 -6.77
C GLY A 326 5.23 -12.21 -7.91
N PHE A 327 5.77 -11.80 -9.07
CA PHE A 327 5.92 -12.72 -10.20
C PHE A 327 6.94 -13.83 -9.94
N LYS A 328 8.07 -13.49 -9.29
CA LYS A 328 9.07 -14.49 -8.88
C LYS A 328 8.52 -15.54 -7.93
N ARG A 329 7.67 -15.14 -6.98
CA ARG A 329 7.00 -16.07 -6.05
C ARG A 329 6.18 -17.15 -6.77
N TYR A 330 5.67 -16.86 -7.96
CA TYR A 330 4.87 -17.77 -8.77
C TYR A 330 5.63 -18.35 -9.97
N GLY A 331 6.95 -18.19 -10.02
CA GLY A 331 7.82 -18.82 -11.03
C GLY A 331 7.98 -18.04 -12.34
N ASP A 332 7.44 -16.83 -12.47
CA ASP A 332 7.70 -15.96 -13.63
C ASP A 332 8.92 -15.06 -13.35
N ASP A 333 10.09 -15.71 -13.22
CA ASP A 333 11.37 -15.03 -13.00
C ASP A 333 11.71 -14.08 -14.15
N MET A 334 11.33 -14.43 -15.39
CA MET A 334 11.59 -13.61 -16.57
C MET A 334 10.92 -12.23 -16.46
N LEU A 335 9.62 -12.18 -16.13
CA LEU A 335 8.93 -10.90 -15.96
C LEU A 335 9.43 -10.14 -14.74
N GLY A 336 9.68 -10.84 -13.63
CA GLY A 336 10.26 -10.23 -12.43
C GLY A 336 11.61 -9.56 -12.72
N ASP A 337 12.50 -10.25 -13.44
CA ASP A 337 13.81 -9.74 -13.82
C ASP A 337 13.71 -8.60 -14.84
N GLU A 338 12.80 -8.67 -15.81
CA GLU A 338 12.57 -7.57 -16.76
C GLU A 338 12.14 -6.28 -16.05
N ILE A 339 11.18 -6.36 -15.12
CA ILE A 339 10.75 -5.21 -14.33
C ILE A 339 11.90 -4.67 -13.48
N ALA A 340 12.68 -5.54 -12.84
CA ALA A 340 13.83 -5.14 -12.02
C ALA A 340 14.89 -4.39 -12.83
N HIS A 341 15.31 -4.94 -13.97
CA HIS A 341 16.31 -4.30 -14.82
C HIS A 341 15.80 -2.98 -15.41
N ASN A 342 14.55 -2.92 -15.87
CA ASN A 342 13.95 -1.69 -16.41
C ASN A 342 13.88 -0.59 -15.34
N TRP A 343 13.51 -0.94 -14.11
CA TRP A 343 13.48 0.01 -13.00
C TRP A 343 14.88 0.49 -12.59
N LEU A 344 15.84 -0.42 -12.42
CA LEU A 344 17.22 -0.06 -12.07
C LEU A 344 17.85 0.85 -13.14
N LYS A 345 17.64 0.54 -14.42
CA LYS A 345 18.08 1.39 -15.53
C LYS A 345 17.45 2.78 -15.46
N THR A 346 16.16 2.86 -15.14
CA THR A 346 15.42 4.13 -15.00
C THR A 346 16.03 5.01 -13.92
N VAL A 347 16.21 4.44 -12.73
CA VAL A 347 16.75 5.18 -11.59
C VAL A 347 18.22 5.55 -11.81
N ASN A 348 19.04 4.63 -12.35
CA ASN A 348 20.45 4.91 -12.62
C ASN A 348 20.60 6.03 -13.67
N HIS A 349 19.85 5.98 -14.76
CA HIS A 349 19.88 7.04 -15.77
C HIS A 349 19.62 8.43 -15.17
N PHE A 350 18.56 8.54 -14.37
CA PHE A 350 18.22 9.80 -13.70
C PHE A 350 19.30 10.22 -12.69
N TYR A 351 19.85 9.28 -11.93
CA TYR A 351 20.91 9.54 -10.96
C TYR A 351 22.21 10.02 -11.62
N GLN A 352 22.59 9.48 -12.77
CA GLN A 352 23.78 9.93 -13.51
C GLN A 352 23.64 11.37 -14.00
N GLU A 353 22.43 11.80 -14.37
CA GLU A 353 22.16 13.15 -14.87
C GLU A 353 21.97 14.17 -13.74
N HIS A 354 21.27 13.78 -12.67
CA HIS A 354 20.79 14.72 -11.64
C HIS A 354 21.40 14.50 -10.25
N HIS A 355 22.16 13.43 -10.05
CA HIS A 355 22.84 13.08 -8.78
C HIS A 355 21.90 12.97 -7.56
N LYS A 356 20.66 12.56 -7.80
CA LYS A 356 19.63 12.36 -6.76
C LYS A 356 18.66 11.24 -7.13
N LEU A 357 17.99 10.69 -6.12
CA LEU A 357 16.83 9.80 -6.26
C LEU A 357 15.56 10.58 -5.85
N ILE A 358 14.45 10.27 -6.51
CA ILE A 358 13.19 11.01 -6.38
C ILE A 358 12.03 10.09 -5.99
N GLU A 359 10.93 10.70 -5.57
CA GLU A 359 9.70 10.03 -5.12
C GLU A 359 9.09 9.09 -6.17
N LYS A 360 8.98 9.56 -7.42
CA LYS A 360 8.33 8.85 -8.55
C LYS A 360 8.95 9.24 -9.88
N TYR A 361 8.85 8.36 -10.88
CA TYR A 361 9.49 8.53 -12.18
C TYR A 361 8.48 8.51 -13.32
N HIS A 362 8.68 9.37 -14.32
CA HIS A 362 7.98 9.28 -15.59
C HIS A 362 8.56 8.13 -16.42
N ILE A 363 7.80 7.05 -16.60
CA ILE A 363 8.30 5.80 -17.22
C ILE A 363 7.57 5.39 -18.51
N SER A 364 6.58 6.17 -18.95
CA SER A 364 5.83 5.85 -20.18
C SER A 364 6.65 6.01 -21.47
N GLY A 365 7.75 6.77 -21.43
CA GLY A 365 8.64 7.04 -22.55
C GLY A 365 9.97 6.28 -22.47
N GLY A 366 10.76 6.30 -23.54
CA GLY A 366 12.07 5.62 -23.60
C GLY A 366 13.18 6.29 -22.77
N THR A 367 12.97 7.52 -22.30
CA THR A 367 13.90 8.26 -21.43
C THR A 367 13.20 8.61 -20.12
N PRO A 368 13.67 8.09 -18.98
CA PRO A 368 13.19 8.45 -17.65
C PRO A 368 13.23 9.96 -17.42
N ARG A 369 12.20 10.51 -16.79
CA ARG A 369 12.16 11.92 -16.35
C ARG A 369 11.52 12.02 -14.98
N GLU A 370 11.53 13.22 -14.42
CA GLU A 370 10.77 13.56 -13.22
C GLU A 370 9.29 13.17 -13.39
N GLY A 371 8.78 12.34 -12.47
CA GLY A 371 7.34 12.11 -12.36
C GLY A 371 6.63 13.36 -11.85
N GLY A 372 5.32 13.47 -12.10
CA GLY A 372 4.55 14.68 -11.77
C GLY A 372 3.12 14.39 -11.39
N GLY A 373 2.27 15.41 -11.44
CA GLY A 373 0.85 15.33 -11.12
C GLY A 373 0.54 15.43 -9.62
N GLY A 374 -0.76 15.48 -9.30
CA GLY A 374 -1.27 15.64 -7.94
C GLY A 374 -1.14 17.07 -7.39
N GLU A 375 -1.18 17.18 -6.06
CA GLU A 375 -1.35 18.46 -5.36
C GLU A 375 -0.04 19.14 -4.90
N TYR A 376 1.12 18.52 -5.16
CA TYR A 376 2.41 19.07 -4.74
C TYR A 376 3.56 18.73 -5.71
N PRO A 377 4.65 19.54 -5.72
CA PRO A 377 5.82 19.28 -6.55
C PRO A 377 6.50 17.95 -6.20
N LEU A 378 7.22 17.36 -7.15
CA LEU A 378 8.06 16.17 -6.91
C LEU A 378 9.02 16.35 -5.72
N GLN A 379 9.21 15.30 -4.92
CA GLN A 379 10.11 15.30 -3.76
C GLN A 379 11.41 14.54 -4.00
N ASP A 380 12.48 15.06 -3.39
CA ASP A 380 13.84 14.50 -3.45
C ASP A 380 14.15 13.67 -2.20
N GLY A 381 14.92 12.60 -2.38
CA GLY A 381 15.35 11.72 -1.29
C GLY A 381 15.69 10.33 -1.83
N PHE A 382 14.75 9.42 -2.08
CA PHE A 382 13.44 9.31 -1.42
C PHE A 382 13.36 7.92 -0.78
N GLY A 383 12.91 7.82 0.48
CA GLY A 383 13.04 6.64 1.34
C GLY A 383 12.76 5.29 0.66
N TRP A 384 11.57 5.12 0.07
CA TRP A 384 11.25 3.87 -0.63
C TRP A 384 12.09 3.64 -1.89
N THR A 385 12.54 4.68 -2.59
CA THR A 385 13.25 4.55 -3.87
C THR A 385 14.63 4.04 -3.56
N ASN A 386 15.26 4.66 -2.57
CA ASN A 386 16.57 4.28 -2.05
C ASN A 386 16.52 2.86 -1.50
N GLY A 387 15.48 2.54 -0.71
CA GLY A 387 15.29 1.22 -0.12
C GLY A 387 15.15 0.11 -1.16
N VAL A 388 14.22 0.26 -2.10
CA VAL A 388 13.96 -0.70 -3.18
C VAL A 388 15.17 -0.85 -4.09
N VAL A 389 15.78 0.26 -4.52
CA VAL A 389 16.97 0.22 -5.41
C VAL A 389 18.14 -0.47 -4.71
N ARG A 390 18.40 -0.16 -3.43
CA ARG A 390 19.48 -0.81 -2.68
C ARG A 390 19.28 -2.32 -2.60
N ARG A 391 18.05 -2.79 -2.29
CA ARG A 391 17.71 -4.22 -2.25
C ARG A 391 17.84 -4.87 -3.63
N LEU A 392 17.39 -4.20 -4.69
CA LEU A 392 17.53 -4.70 -6.06
C LEU A 392 19.01 -4.78 -6.50
N ILE A 393 19.85 -3.81 -6.16
CA ILE A 393 21.30 -3.89 -6.42
C ILE A 393 21.92 -5.10 -5.72
N GLY A 394 21.49 -5.41 -4.49
CA GLY A 394 21.91 -6.63 -3.78
C GLY A 394 21.55 -7.92 -4.52
N LEU A 395 20.41 -7.96 -5.20
CA LEU A 395 19.90 -9.13 -5.92
C LEU A 395 20.44 -9.25 -7.36
N TYR A 396 20.67 -8.14 -8.04
CA TYR A 396 20.95 -8.08 -9.48
C TYR A 396 22.34 -7.52 -9.83
N GLY A 397 23.06 -6.96 -8.86
CA GLY A 397 24.28 -6.20 -9.08
C GLY A 397 24.01 -4.74 -9.43
N GLU A 398 25.10 -3.97 -9.59
CA GLU A 398 25.02 -2.57 -10.00
C GLU A 398 24.65 -2.48 -11.51
N PRO A 399 23.70 -1.59 -11.88
CA PRO A 399 23.24 -1.43 -13.26
C PRO A 399 24.20 -0.66 -14.18
#